data_AF-A0A356J4G8-F1
#
_entry.id   AF-A0A356J4G8-F1
#
_cell.length_a   1.000
_cell.length_b   1.000
_cell.length_c   1.000
_cell.angle_alpha   90.00
_cell.angle_beta   90.00
_cell.angle_gamma   90.00
#
_symmetry.space_group_name_H-M   'P 1'
#
loop_
_entity.id
_entity.type
_entity.pdbx_description
1 polymer ?
#
loop_
_entity_poly.entity_id
_entity_poly.type
_entity_poly.pdbx_seq_one_letter_code
_entity_poly.pdbx_strand_id
1 'polypeptide(L)'
;MKVVNSLTAACLAIGAGFALHAAEAPAQSEAEVWNAGVDAYRANDTANALRLLRPLMLSRTFGARASEAVAALSCKAAHDPLANTNALANLEESARAAQIALRAAPEDARLNRNFTRSTEGLAALREARHVDEVLAAAKGQDPAALLDRAVDDARRLLAAAGTYRTNAAPRAVELADGLARQAAALADVWIPVRAAIAQSATNEQQAAFLGEQIEAAQGHARAAAEKLADMDEAAYGEAAAAEADVTRFNKLTAGAPQALARDLAAQSNAWQDAERINGRPWQNDALDYTRRFRAAFPAWARAYEQQAQSDTNKPPFTPEAQAEISRLSTEVEKLQMECAGKELPPQQEKCVQMLERINELMPKDKNSGGGNASQPQNNAPRQDNRSPSPNDGQDGQKGKPDSAADAPKSEDGQRREDEEREKGGPDAPSPGEQEIEATLKKAQERTDEHEAEKKARMRKAALPPNERDW
;
A
#
# COMPACT_ATOMS: atom_id res chain seq x y z
N MET A 1 -72.81 -26.59 -23.77
CA MET A 1 -72.99 -27.74 -24.67
C MET A 1 -71.76 -28.63 -24.59
N LYS A 2 -71.98 -29.95 -24.74
CA LYS A 2 -71.04 -31.08 -24.99
C LYS A 2 -69.68 -30.68 -25.64
N VAL A 3 -68.50 -31.07 -25.13
CA VAL A 3 -67.85 -32.42 -25.17
C VAL A 3 -67.67 -32.91 -26.63
N VAL A 4 -66.49 -33.09 -27.25
CA VAL A 4 -65.35 -34.05 -27.08
C VAL A 4 -64.04 -33.39 -27.62
N ASN A 5 -62.77 -33.63 -27.23
CA ASN A 5 -62.07 -34.46 -26.22
C ASN A 5 -61.46 -35.86 -26.62
N SER A 6 -60.45 -35.91 -27.50
CA SER A 6 -59.47 -37.05 -27.62
C SER A 6 -58.14 -36.58 -28.28
N LEU A 7 -56.90 -36.66 -27.77
CA LEU A 7 -56.09 -37.69 -27.06
C LEU A 7 -55.41 -38.78 -27.93
N THR A 8 -54.07 -38.79 -27.85
CA THR A 8 -53.09 -39.92 -27.92
C THR A 8 -52.93 -40.81 -29.17
N ALA A 9 -51.75 -40.73 -29.80
CA ALA A 9 -50.70 -41.79 -29.84
C ALA A 9 -49.41 -41.13 -30.42
N ALA A 10 -48.24 -41.08 -29.78
CA ALA A 10 -47.41 -42.14 -29.17
C ALA A 10 -46.91 -43.18 -30.19
N CYS A 11 -45.72 -42.94 -30.76
CA CYS A 11 -44.88 -43.98 -31.37
C CYS A 11 -43.41 -43.72 -31.02
N LEU A 12 -42.66 -44.80 -30.78
CA LEU A 12 -41.32 -44.77 -30.19
C LEU A 12 -40.23 -44.29 -31.14
N ALA A 13 -39.12 -43.84 -30.55
CA ALA A 13 -37.87 -43.57 -31.25
C ALA A 13 -37.27 -44.83 -31.87
N ILE A 14 -36.71 -44.69 -33.07
CA ILE A 14 -35.52 -45.43 -33.52
C ILE A 14 -34.53 -44.38 -34.01
N GLY A 15 -33.32 -44.41 -33.45
CA GLY A 15 -32.30 -43.39 -33.72
C GLY A 15 -31.63 -43.58 -35.07
N ALA A 16 -31.44 -42.47 -35.78
CA ALA A 16 -30.30 -42.26 -36.66
C ALA A 16 -29.65 -40.95 -36.20
N GLY A 17 -28.37 -41.01 -35.84
CA GLY A 17 -27.67 -39.88 -35.22
C GLY A 17 -27.47 -38.73 -36.20
N PHE A 18 -28.38 -37.76 -36.22
CA PHE A 18 -28.05 -36.43 -36.68
C PHE A 18 -27.16 -35.76 -35.63
N ALA A 19 -25.84 -35.89 -35.83
CA ALA A 19 -24.89 -34.99 -35.21
C ALA A 19 -25.28 -33.56 -35.63
N LEU A 20 -25.86 -32.79 -34.70
CA LEU A 20 -25.86 -31.34 -34.80
C LEU A 20 -24.39 -30.90 -34.73
N HIS A 21 -23.72 -30.90 -35.88
CA HIS A 21 -22.71 -29.90 -36.12
C HIS A 21 -23.44 -28.56 -36.01
N ALA A 22 -23.30 -27.92 -34.85
CA ALA A 22 -23.34 -26.47 -34.82
C ALA A 22 -22.25 -26.04 -35.79
N ALA A 23 -22.63 -25.72 -37.03
CA ALA A 23 -21.71 -25.18 -38.01
C ALA A 23 -21.25 -23.84 -37.44
N GLU A 24 -20.03 -23.82 -36.88
CA GLU A 24 -19.34 -22.57 -36.62
C GLU A 24 -19.37 -21.79 -37.92
N ALA A 25 -20.02 -20.62 -37.90
CA ALA A 25 -19.99 -19.72 -39.04
C ALA A 25 -18.52 -19.49 -39.39
N PRO A 26 -18.13 -19.56 -40.68
CA PRO A 26 -16.73 -19.46 -41.07
C PRO A 26 -16.14 -18.20 -40.45
N ALA A 27 -15.04 -18.37 -39.72
CA ALA A 27 -14.41 -17.29 -38.98
C ALA A 27 -14.12 -16.13 -39.94
N GLN A 28 -14.79 -15.00 -39.72
CA GLN A 28 -14.69 -13.84 -40.61
C GLN A 28 -13.23 -13.41 -40.71
N SER A 29 -12.77 -13.19 -41.94
CA SER A 29 -11.41 -12.69 -42.18
C SER A 29 -11.24 -11.29 -41.57
N GLU A 30 -10.02 -10.94 -41.18
CA GLU A 30 -9.73 -9.60 -40.62
C GLU A 30 -10.20 -8.47 -41.55
N ALA A 31 -10.18 -8.70 -42.87
CA ALA A 31 -10.65 -7.75 -43.88
C ALA A 31 -12.18 -7.58 -43.89
N GLU A 32 -12.94 -8.66 -43.69
CA GLU A 32 -14.41 -8.60 -43.57
C GLU A 32 -14.81 -7.89 -42.27
N VAL A 33 -14.15 -8.21 -41.15
CA VAL A 33 -14.34 -7.54 -39.86
C VAL A 33 -13.97 -6.05 -39.96
N TRP A 34 -12.87 -5.72 -40.64
CA TRP A 34 -12.44 -4.34 -40.89
C TRP A 34 -13.49 -3.56 -41.68
N ASN A 35 -13.95 -4.10 -42.81
CA ASN A 35 -14.94 -3.44 -43.66
C ASN A 35 -16.26 -3.23 -42.91
N ALA A 36 -16.76 -4.27 -42.23
CA ALA A 36 -17.97 -4.16 -41.41
C ALA A 36 -17.84 -3.13 -40.28
N GLY A 37 -16.66 -3.05 -39.63
CA GLY A 37 -16.37 -2.04 -38.62
C GLY A 37 -16.30 -0.61 -39.16
N VAL A 38 -15.72 -0.43 -40.36
CA VAL A 38 -15.68 0.86 -41.07
C VAL A 38 -17.07 1.29 -41.55
N ASP A 39 -17.91 0.37 -41.99
CA ASP A 39 -19.27 0.68 -42.42
C ASP A 39 -20.18 1.01 -41.23
N ALA A 40 -20.04 0.31 -40.09
CA ALA A 40 -20.66 0.71 -38.83
C ALA A 40 -20.19 2.10 -38.36
N TYR A 41 -18.89 2.40 -38.49
CA TYR A 41 -18.33 3.72 -38.17
C TYR A 41 -18.94 4.82 -39.04
N ARG A 42 -19.05 4.60 -40.36
CA ARG A 42 -19.70 5.52 -41.31
C ARG A 42 -21.19 5.71 -41.02
N ALA A 43 -21.87 4.67 -40.55
CA ALA A 43 -23.28 4.72 -40.14
C ALA A 43 -23.51 5.44 -38.80
N ASN A 44 -22.46 5.94 -38.12
CA ASN A 44 -22.49 6.44 -36.74
C ASN A 44 -22.93 5.41 -35.69
N ASP A 45 -22.89 4.10 -36.01
CA ASP A 45 -23.09 3.04 -35.02
C ASP A 45 -21.78 2.78 -34.25
N THR A 46 -21.51 3.69 -33.30
CA THR A 46 -20.34 3.64 -32.42
C THR A 46 -20.23 2.29 -31.70
N ALA A 47 -21.34 1.68 -31.30
CA ALA A 47 -21.35 0.44 -30.53
C ALA A 47 -20.89 -0.76 -31.38
N ASN A 48 -21.44 -0.94 -32.59
CA ASN A 48 -20.99 -2.01 -33.47
C ASN A 48 -19.61 -1.73 -34.08
N ALA A 49 -19.28 -0.47 -34.36
CA ALA A 49 -17.95 -0.09 -34.86
C ALA A 49 -16.87 -0.46 -33.82
N LEU A 50 -17.04 -0.08 -32.56
CA LEU A 50 -16.11 -0.46 -31.48
C LEU A 50 -16.06 -1.98 -31.29
N ARG A 51 -17.21 -2.68 -31.31
CA ARG A 51 -17.26 -4.14 -31.19
C ARG A 51 -16.44 -4.87 -32.26
N LEU A 52 -16.45 -4.36 -33.50
CA LEU A 52 -15.75 -4.96 -34.64
C LEU A 52 -14.27 -4.52 -34.74
N LEU A 53 -13.96 -3.27 -34.40
CA LEU A 53 -12.61 -2.70 -34.60
C LEU A 53 -11.67 -2.97 -33.41
N ARG A 54 -12.16 -3.16 -32.18
CA ARG A 54 -11.33 -3.45 -30.99
C ARG A 54 -10.44 -4.70 -31.17
N PRO A 55 -10.93 -5.88 -31.62
CA PRO A 55 -10.06 -7.05 -31.80
C PRO A 55 -8.96 -6.81 -32.84
N LEU A 56 -9.24 -6.01 -33.87
CA LEU A 56 -8.30 -5.71 -34.94
C LEU A 56 -7.14 -4.80 -34.51
N MET A 57 -7.17 -4.17 -33.33
CA MET A 57 -6.05 -3.38 -32.82
C MET A 57 -4.74 -4.17 -32.68
N LEU A 58 -4.85 -5.50 -32.50
CA LEU A 58 -3.71 -6.43 -32.41
C LEU A 58 -3.32 -7.06 -33.78
N SER A 59 -4.08 -6.78 -34.84
CA SER A 59 -3.79 -7.29 -36.19
C SER A 59 -2.50 -6.69 -36.73
N ARG A 60 -1.68 -7.51 -37.39
CA ARG A 60 -0.49 -7.05 -38.13
C ARG A 60 -0.84 -6.22 -39.38
N THR A 61 -2.05 -6.37 -39.91
CA THR A 61 -2.47 -5.74 -41.19
C THR A 61 -3.34 -4.51 -40.96
N PHE A 62 -4.28 -4.57 -40.00
CA PHE A 62 -5.22 -3.48 -39.70
C PHE A 62 -4.90 -2.74 -38.39
N GLY A 63 -4.00 -3.25 -37.54
CA GLY A 63 -3.75 -2.77 -36.17
C GLY A 63 -3.66 -1.25 -36.00
N ALA A 64 -2.81 -0.58 -36.76
CA ALA A 64 -2.64 0.87 -36.68
C ALA A 64 -3.93 1.64 -37.07
N ARG A 65 -4.63 1.19 -38.12
CA ARG A 65 -5.83 1.86 -38.65
C ARG A 65 -7.07 1.57 -37.78
N ALA A 66 -7.16 0.36 -37.23
CA ALA A 66 -8.16 -0.02 -36.24
C ALA A 66 -7.96 0.75 -34.93
N SER A 67 -6.72 0.87 -34.46
CA SER A 67 -6.40 1.66 -33.26
C SER A 67 -6.69 3.15 -33.44
N GLU A 68 -6.46 3.72 -34.63
CA GLU A 68 -6.87 5.10 -34.91
C GLU A 68 -8.41 5.26 -34.86
N ALA A 69 -9.15 4.34 -35.49
CA ALA A 69 -10.61 4.40 -35.54
C ALA A 69 -11.24 4.17 -34.15
N VAL A 70 -10.71 3.23 -33.36
CA VAL A 70 -11.12 3.03 -31.95
C VAL A 70 -10.82 4.26 -31.11
N ALA A 71 -9.65 4.90 -31.27
CA ALA A 71 -9.34 6.14 -30.58
C ALA A 71 -10.36 7.25 -30.89
N ALA A 72 -10.66 7.50 -32.17
CA ALA A 72 -11.64 8.51 -32.56
C ALA A 72 -13.05 8.21 -32.00
N LEU A 73 -13.47 6.94 -32.02
CA LEU A 73 -14.76 6.49 -31.51
C LEU A 73 -14.89 6.61 -29.99
N SER A 74 -13.90 6.14 -29.23
CA SER A 74 -13.93 6.20 -27.77
C SER A 74 -13.73 7.63 -27.26
N CYS A 75 -12.91 8.46 -27.93
CA CYS A 75 -12.84 9.91 -27.66
C CYS A 75 -14.21 10.59 -27.84
N LYS A 76 -14.91 10.31 -28.95
CA LYS A 76 -16.27 10.82 -29.20
C LYS A 76 -17.27 10.35 -28.13
N ALA A 77 -17.22 9.08 -27.75
CA ALA A 77 -18.11 8.50 -26.74
C ALA A 77 -17.84 9.04 -25.32
N ALA A 78 -16.64 9.52 -25.02
CA ALA A 78 -16.34 10.16 -23.74
C ALA A 78 -16.88 11.59 -23.62
N HIS A 79 -16.99 12.31 -24.74
CA HIS A 79 -17.49 13.68 -24.81
C HIS A 79 -19.00 13.76 -25.09
N ASP A 80 -19.69 12.62 -25.18
CA ASP A 80 -21.14 12.58 -25.36
C ASP A 80 -21.85 12.77 -24.02
N PRO A 81 -22.59 13.88 -23.79
CA PRO A 81 -23.26 14.15 -22.53
C PRO A 81 -24.36 13.12 -22.19
N LEU A 82 -24.85 12.36 -23.18
CA LEU A 82 -25.85 11.29 -22.97
C LEU A 82 -25.20 9.94 -22.60
N ALA A 83 -23.89 9.77 -22.82
CA ALA A 83 -23.14 8.54 -22.51
C ALA A 83 -22.10 8.71 -21.37
N ASN A 84 -22.16 9.84 -20.66
CA ASN A 84 -21.12 10.33 -19.74
C ASN A 84 -20.80 9.40 -18.54
N THR A 85 -21.64 8.40 -18.23
CA THR A 85 -21.39 7.44 -17.13
C THR A 85 -20.12 6.60 -17.31
N ASN A 86 -19.55 6.53 -18.52
CA ASN A 86 -18.32 5.80 -18.84
C ASN A 86 -17.19 6.68 -19.39
N ALA A 87 -17.24 8.02 -19.22
CA ALA A 87 -16.32 8.94 -19.87
C ALA A 87 -14.82 8.65 -19.62
N LEU A 88 -14.45 8.31 -18.38
CA LEU A 88 -13.07 7.92 -18.05
C LEU A 88 -12.63 6.65 -18.79
N ALA A 89 -13.45 5.58 -18.77
CA ALA A 89 -13.12 4.32 -19.43
C ALA A 89 -12.97 4.49 -20.96
N ASN A 90 -13.82 5.34 -21.54
CA ASN A 90 -13.77 5.70 -22.95
C ASN A 90 -12.49 6.52 -23.29
N LEU A 91 -12.07 7.47 -22.45
CA LEU A 91 -10.79 8.19 -22.66
C LEU A 91 -9.57 7.31 -22.42
N GLU A 92 -9.60 6.38 -21.46
CA GLU A 92 -8.51 5.42 -21.27
C GLU A 92 -8.32 4.51 -22.48
N GLU A 93 -9.42 3.98 -23.03
CA GLU A 93 -9.38 3.23 -24.28
C GLU A 93 -8.86 4.09 -25.42
N SER A 94 -9.35 5.33 -25.53
CA SER A 94 -8.92 6.29 -26.55
C SER A 94 -7.41 6.55 -26.49
N ALA A 95 -6.87 6.78 -25.29
CA ALA A 95 -5.44 7.06 -25.09
C ALA A 95 -4.57 5.83 -25.42
N ARG A 96 -4.99 4.63 -24.99
CA ARG A 96 -4.30 3.36 -25.33
C ARG A 96 -4.29 3.12 -26.84
N ALA A 97 -5.44 3.29 -27.50
CA ALA A 97 -5.59 3.09 -28.94
C ALA A 97 -4.82 4.16 -29.75
N ALA A 98 -4.89 5.43 -29.36
CA ALA A 98 -4.12 6.50 -29.99
C ALA A 98 -2.61 6.29 -29.83
N GLN A 99 -2.15 5.77 -28.68
CA GLN A 99 -0.74 5.43 -28.47
C GLN A 99 -0.27 4.29 -29.39
N ILE A 100 -1.09 3.27 -29.61
CA ILE A 100 -0.79 2.18 -30.56
C ILE A 100 -0.69 2.71 -31.99
N ALA A 101 -1.64 3.55 -32.41
CA ALA A 101 -1.61 4.18 -33.73
C ALA A 101 -0.37 5.07 -33.90
N LEU A 102 -0.05 5.93 -32.92
CA LEU A 102 1.11 6.82 -32.96
C LEU A 102 2.44 6.05 -32.99
N ARG A 103 2.57 4.94 -32.26
CA ARG A 103 3.77 4.07 -32.36
C ARG A 103 4.02 3.51 -33.76
N ALA A 104 2.97 3.31 -34.56
CA ALA A 104 3.09 2.82 -35.93
C ALA A 104 3.51 3.91 -36.93
N ALA A 105 3.29 5.19 -36.61
CA ALA A 105 3.75 6.33 -37.40
C ALA A 105 4.05 7.55 -36.49
N PRO A 106 5.21 7.58 -35.80
CA PRO A 106 5.51 8.59 -34.78
C PRO A 106 5.50 10.04 -35.29
N GLU A 107 5.89 10.22 -36.55
CA GLU A 107 5.97 11.53 -37.21
C GLU A 107 4.61 12.02 -37.77
N ASP A 108 3.51 11.24 -37.68
CA ASP A 108 2.19 11.71 -38.11
C ASP A 108 1.61 12.71 -37.10
N ALA A 109 1.77 14.00 -37.41
CA ALA A 109 1.23 15.12 -36.63
C ALA A 109 -0.29 15.04 -36.37
N ARG A 110 -1.06 14.30 -37.19
CA ARG A 110 -2.48 14.04 -36.94
C ARG A 110 -2.67 13.00 -35.83
N LEU A 111 -1.90 11.92 -35.83
CA LEU A 111 -1.94 10.91 -34.76
C LEU A 111 -1.46 11.49 -33.44
N ASN A 112 -0.43 12.34 -33.47
CA ASN A 112 0.03 13.05 -32.26
C ASN A 112 -1.09 13.94 -31.68
N ARG A 113 -1.77 14.75 -32.50
CA ARG A 113 -2.95 15.54 -32.05
C ARG A 113 -4.08 14.67 -31.49
N ASN A 114 -4.34 13.51 -32.10
CA ASN A 114 -5.38 12.58 -31.61
C ASN A 114 -4.98 11.95 -30.26
N PHE A 115 -3.69 11.64 -30.07
CA PHE A 115 -3.16 11.19 -28.78
C PHE A 115 -3.28 12.29 -27.72
N THR A 116 -2.84 13.53 -28.00
CA THR A 116 -2.99 14.67 -27.08
C THR A 116 -4.44 14.83 -26.61
N ARG A 117 -5.40 14.87 -27.53
CA ARG A 117 -6.85 14.97 -27.23
C ARG A 117 -7.40 13.79 -26.42
N SER A 118 -6.80 12.61 -26.53
CA SER A 118 -7.20 11.42 -25.77
C SER A 118 -6.62 11.41 -24.35
N THR A 119 -5.51 12.13 -24.13
CA THR A 119 -4.86 12.29 -22.82
C THR A 119 -5.25 13.57 -22.09
N GLU A 120 -5.80 14.55 -22.80
CA GLU A 120 -6.30 15.81 -22.27
C GLU A 120 -7.40 15.55 -21.21
N GLY A 121 -7.25 16.14 -20.02
CA GLY A 121 -8.17 15.92 -18.88
C GLY A 121 -8.13 14.52 -18.24
N LEU A 122 -7.46 13.52 -18.85
CA LEU A 122 -7.50 12.13 -18.39
C LEU A 122 -6.95 11.96 -16.95
N ALA A 123 -5.90 12.70 -16.60
CA ALA A 123 -5.35 12.69 -15.24
C ALA A 123 -6.37 13.22 -14.20
N ALA A 124 -7.08 14.31 -14.54
CA ALA A 124 -8.10 14.89 -13.65
C ALA A 124 -9.31 13.96 -13.47
N LEU A 125 -9.73 13.25 -14.52
CA LEU A 125 -10.81 12.25 -14.43
C LEU A 125 -10.43 11.02 -13.61
N ARG A 126 -9.15 10.60 -13.66
CA ARG A 126 -8.62 9.55 -12.77
C ARG A 126 -8.62 9.98 -11.32
N GLU A 127 -8.11 11.18 -11.04
CA GLU A 127 -8.09 11.76 -9.69
C GLU A 127 -9.50 11.94 -9.13
N ALA A 128 -10.44 12.46 -9.92
CA ALA A 128 -11.84 12.61 -9.51
C ALA A 128 -12.48 11.27 -9.14
N ARG A 129 -12.30 10.24 -9.98
CA ARG A 129 -12.80 8.90 -9.68
C ARG A 129 -12.12 8.28 -8.44
N HIS A 130 -10.81 8.47 -8.28
CA HIS A 130 -10.07 7.98 -7.12
C HIS A 130 -10.58 8.63 -5.83
N VAL A 131 -10.81 9.96 -5.85
CA VAL A 131 -11.45 10.69 -4.74
C VAL A 131 -12.84 10.15 -4.42
N ASP A 132 -13.69 9.87 -5.43
CA ASP A 132 -15.01 9.27 -5.23
C ASP A 132 -14.93 7.86 -4.61
N GLU A 133 -13.99 7.01 -5.08
CA GLU A 133 -13.75 5.66 -4.55
C GLU A 133 -13.26 5.70 -3.09
N VAL A 134 -12.32 6.59 -2.76
CA VAL A 134 -11.83 6.79 -1.39
C VAL A 134 -12.92 7.34 -0.46
N LEU A 135 -13.70 8.33 -0.90
CA LEU A 135 -14.82 8.86 -0.12
C LEU A 135 -15.93 7.83 0.10
N ALA A 136 -16.19 6.96 -0.87
CA ALA A 136 -17.13 5.85 -0.73
C ALA A 136 -16.63 4.81 0.29
N ALA A 137 -15.33 4.48 0.27
CA ALA A 137 -14.72 3.55 1.22
C ALA A 137 -14.66 4.09 2.67
N ALA A 138 -14.45 5.40 2.82
CA ALA A 138 -14.42 6.09 4.11
C ALA A 138 -15.82 6.42 4.69
N LYS A 139 -16.90 6.11 3.97
CA LYS A 139 -18.26 6.52 4.35
C LYS A 139 -18.68 5.96 5.72
N GLY A 140 -18.96 6.87 6.66
CA GLY A 140 -19.37 6.53 8.02
C GLY A 140 -18.22 6.25 8.99
N GLN A 141 -16.97 6.40 8.56
CA GLN A 141 -15.80 6.38 9.44
C GLN A 141 -15.59 7.75 10.08
N ASP A 142 -15.09 7.77 11.33
CA ASP A 142 -14.72 9.00 12.03
C ASP A 142 -13.36 9.51 11.51
N PRO A 143 -13.27 10.77 11.03
CA PRO A 143 -12.00 11.38 10.62
C PRO A 143 -10.92 11.37 11.70
N ALA A 144 -11.27 11.46 12.99
CA ALA A 144 -10.28 11.39 14.05
C ALA A 144 -9.70 9.97 14.20
N ALA A 145 -10.53 8.93 14.08
CA ALA A 145 -10.08 7.53 14.05
C ALA A 145 -9.25 7.20 12.80
N LEU A 146 -9.58 7.81 11.64
CA LEU A 146 -8.78 7.71 10.41
C LEU A 146 -7.38 8.31 10.60
N LEU A 147 -7.29 9.53 11.15
CA LEU A 147 -6.02 10.18 11.48
C LEU A 147 -5.22 9.39 12.53
N ASP A 148 -5.89 8.80 13.52
CA ASP A 148 -5.23 7.97 14.54
C ASP A 148 -4.56 6.73 13.95
N ARG A 149 -5.28 5.97 13.10
CA ARG A 149 -4.67 4.86 12.36
C ARG A 149 -3.53 5.32 11.45
N ALA A 150 -3.70 6.46 10.79
CA ALA A 150 -2.68 7.03 9.92
C ALA A 150 -1.38 7.40 10.66
N VAL A 151 -1.41 7.74 11.96
CA VAL A 151 -0.19 7.92 12.77
C VAL A 151 0.60 6.61 12.82
N ASP A 152 -0.06 5.47 13.06
CA ASP A 152 0.62 4.18 13.13
C ASP A 152 1.13 3.74 11.76
N ASP A 153 0.34 3.92 10.71
CA ASP A 153 0.73 3.58 9.34
C ASP A 153 1.90 4.47 8.86
N ALA A 154 1.91 5.76 9.20
CA ALA A 154 3.02 6.68 8.90
C ALA A 154 4.31 6.34 9.67
N ARG A 155 4.22 5.95 10.95
CA ARG A 155 5.38 5.52 11.74
C ARG A 155 5.98 4.22 11.21
N ARG A 156 5.15 3.25 10.83
CA ARG A 156 5.61 2.00 10.16
C ARG A 156 6.28 2.29 8.82
N LEU A 157 5.69 3.18 8.02
CA LEU A 157 6.28 3.65 6.76
C LEU A 157 7.66 4.27 7.00
N LEU A 158 7.79 5.16 7.99
CA LEU A 158 9.04 5.83 8.34
C LEU A 158 10.09 4.87 8.91
N ALA A 159 9.68 3.90 9.74
CA ALA A 159 10.52 2.80 10.20
C ALA A 159 11.07 1.96 9.03
N ALA A 160 10.23 1.66 8.05
CA ALA A 160 10.61 0.84 6.91
C ALA A 160 11.29 1.63 5.77
N ALA A 161 11.20 2.96 5.78
CA ALA A 161 11.78 3.85 4.77
C ALA A 161 13.31 3.73 4.74
N GLY A 162 13.81 3.08 3.68
CA GLY A 162 15.25 2.81 3.50
C GLY A 162 15.64 1.33 3.70
N THR A 163 14.77 0.47 4.23
CA THR A 163 15.03 -0.98 4.34
C THR A 163 15.32 -1.64 2.99
N TYR A 164 14.70 -1.14 1.91
CA TYR A 164 14.96 -1.57 0.54
C TYR A 164 16.43 -1.39 0.10
N ARG A 165 17.15 -0.39 0.64
CA ARG A 165 18.51 0.00 0.19
C ARG A 165 19.60 -1.03 0.50
N THR A 166 19.32 -1.97 1.41
CA THR A 166 20.23 -3.04 1.84
C THR A 166 20.02 -4.35 1.08
N ASN A 167 18.93 -4.45 0.31
CA ASN A 167 18.50 -5.67 -0.38
C ASN A 167 19.10 -5.81 -1.80
N ALA A 168 19.01 -7.00 -2.37
CA ALA A 168 19.32 -7.23 -3.79
C ALA A 168 18.26 -6.59 -4.70
N ALA A 169 18.64 -6.15 -5.91
CA ALA A 169 17.81 -5.28 -6.75
C ALA A 169 16.33 -5.73 -6.94
N PRO A 170 16.00 -7.00 -7.24
CA PRO A 170 14.60 -7.41 -7.38
C PRO A 170 13.79 -7.23 -6.09
N ARG A 171 14.40 -7.54 -4.93
CA ARG A 171 13.77 -7.38 -3.62
C ARG A 171 13.74 -5.92 -3.17
N ALA A 172 14.72 -5.11 -3.58
CA ALA A 172 14.72 -3.67 -3.32
C ALA A 172 13.55 -2.99 -4.04
N VAL A 173 13.31 -3.29 -5.31
CA VAL A 173 12.14 -2.79 -6.08
C VAL A 173 10.83 -3.25 -5.45
N GLU A 174 10.68 -4.54 -5.13
CA GLU A 174 9.45 -5.06 -4.50
C GLU A 174 9.13 -4.37 -3.15
N LEU A 175 10.15 -4.11 -2.33
CA LEU A 175 10.00 -3.39 -1.06
C LEU A 175 9.67 -1.90 -1.30
N ALA A 176 10.35 -1.26 -2.26
CA ALA A 176 10.09 0.12 -2.66
C ALA A 176 8.64 0.31 -3.15
N ASP A 177 8.15 -0.55 -4.05
CA ASP A 177 6.75 -0.60 -4.51
C ASP A 177 5.76 -0.87 -3.36
N GLY A 178 6.16 -1.67 -2.37
CA GLY A 178 5.38 -1.92 -1.16
C GLY A 178 5.20 -0.66 -0.31
N LEU A 179 6.30 0.05 -0.06
CA LEU A 179 6.32 1.29 0.73
C LEU A 179 5.65 2.45 -0.01
N ALA A 180 5.85 2.57 -1.32
CA ALA A 180 5.19 3.55 -2.17
C ALA A 180 3.65 3.42 -2.09
N ARG A 181 3.12 2.19 -2.10
CA ARG A 181 1.69 1.93 -1.92
C ARG A 181 1.18 2.28 -0.51
N GLN A 182 2.00 2.07 0.53
CA GLN A 182 1.66 2.51 1.89
C GLN A 182 1.62 4.04 2.00
N ALA A 183 2.59 4.74 1.41
CA ALA A 183 2.62 6.20 1.35
C ALA A 183 1.43 6.79 0.53
N ALA A 184 1.06 6.14 -0.57
CA ALA A 184 -0.13 6.51 -1.35
C ALA A 184 -1.42 6.34 -0.52
N ALA A 185 -1.58 5.21 0.18
CA ALA A 185 -2.71 5.00 1.09
C ALA A 185 -2.74 6.03 2.25
N LEU A 186 -1.58 6.46 2.74
CA LEU A 186 -1.47 7.54 3.72
C LEU A 186 -1.92 8.89 3.14
N ALA A 187 -1.58 9.18 1.88
CA ALA A 187 -2.06 10.37 1.18
C ALA A 187 -3.59 10.38 0.99
N ASP A 188 -4.20 9.20 0.84
CA ASP A 188 -5.65 9.06 0.64
C ASP A 188 -6.46 9.35 1.91
N VAL A 189 -5.89 9.15 3.11
CA VAL A 189 -6.54 9.50 4.39
C VAL A 189 -6.94 10.98 4.45
N TRP A 190 -6.19 11.86 3.79
CA TRP A 190 -6.48 13.30 3.76
C TRP A 190 -7.74 13.65 2.96
N ILE A 191 -8.19 12.79 2.04
CA ILE A 191 -9.37 13.02 1.20
C ILE A 191 -10.66 13.12 2.06
N PRO A 192 -11.04 12.11 2.88
CA PRO A 192 -12.19 12.21 3.77
C PRO A 192 -12.00 13.22 4.92
N VAL A 193 -10.77 13.41 5.41
CA VAL A 193 -10.48 14.44 6.44
C VAL A 193 -10.78 15.86 5.91
N ARG A 194 -10.34 16.18 4.69
CA ARG A 194 -10.67 17.44 4.01
C ARG A 194 -12.17 17.62 3.81
N ALA A 195 -12.86 16.57 3.38
CA ALA A 195 -14.31 16.59 3.18
C ALA A 195 -15.08 16.86 4.50
N ALA A 196 -14.66 16.24 5.61
CA ALA A 196 -15.27 16.47 6.92
C ALA A 196 -15.02 17.88 7.46
N ILE A 197 -13.83 18.45 7.24
CA ILE A 197 -13.51 19.84 7.63
C ILE A 197 -14.33 20.84 6.80
N ALA A 198 -14.47 20.61 5.49
CA ALA A 198 -15.34 21.44 4.64
C ALA A 198 -16.82 21.39 5.07
N GLN A 199 -17.32 20.25 5.55
CA GLN A 199 -18.70 20.11 6.04
C GLN A 199 -18.94 20.68 7.44
N SER A 200 -17.91 20.73 8.29
CA SER A 200 -18.01 21.21 9.68
C SER A 200 -17.60 22.68 9.87
N ALA A 201 -17.05 23.31 8.85
CA ALA A 201 -16.60 24.69 8.90
C ALA A 201 -17.77 25.69 9.04
N THR A 202 -17.79 26.40 10.17
CA THR A 202 -18.67 27.57 10.40
C THR A 202 -18.01 28.91 10.01
N ASN A 203 -16.75 28.88 9.59
CA ASN A 203 -15.95 30.04 9.20
C ASN A 203 -15.09 29.70 7.98
N GLU A 204 -15.39 30.32 6.83
CA GLU A 204 -14.73 30.07 5.55
C GLU A 204 -13.22 30.34 5.58
N GLN A 205 -12.75 31.34 6.33
CA GLN A 205 -11.32 31.66 6.43
C GLN A 205 -10.54 30.58 7.19
N GLN A 206 -11.14 30.02 8.25
CA GLN A 206 -10.55 28.90 8.98
C GLN A 206 -10.61 27.61 8.16
N ALA A 207 -11.68 27.41 7.37
CA ALA A 207 -11.81 26.29 6.45
C ALA A 207 -10.72 26.30 5.37
N ALA A 208 -10.49 27.46 4.74
CA ALA A 208 -9.45 27.63 3.73
C ALA A 208 -8.05 27.37 4.29
N PHE A 209 -7.71 27.99 5.43
CA PHE A 209 -6.41 27.80 6.07
C PHE A 209 -6.15 26.34 6.52
N LEU A 210 -7.17 25.62 6.98
CA LEU A 210 -7.06 24.19 7.26
C LEU A 210 -6.95 23.36 5.97
N GLY A 211 -7.69 23.74 4.92
CA GLY A 211 -7.62 23.12 3.59
C GLY A 211 -6.22 23.17 2.99
N GLU A 212 -5.57 24.34 3.00
CA GLU A 212 -4.18 24.54 2.53
C GLU A 212 -3.19 23.63 3.29
N GLN A 213 -3.32 23.50 4.61
CA GLN A 213 -2.46 22.63 5.42
C GLN A 213 -2.70 21.14 5.13
N ILE A 214 -3.94 20.73 4.85
CA ILE A 214 -4.26 19.35 4.47
C ILE A 214 -3.74 19.05 3.06
N GLU A 215 -3.80 20.01 2.14
CA GLU A 215 -3.23 19.87 0.80
C GLU A 215 -1.70 19.74 0.85
N ALA A 216 -1.02 20.54 1.69
CA ALA A 216 0.42 20.38 1.93
C ALA A 216 0.76 19.00 2.53
N ALA A 217 0.03 18.55 3.55
CA ALA A 217 0.23 17.25 4.20
C ALA A 217 -0.04 16.06 3.26
N GLN A 218 -1.08 16.18 2.42
CA GLN A 218 -1.34 15.23 1.34
C GLN A 218 -0.22 15.25 0.29
N GLY A 219 0.33 16.44 0.01
CA GLY A 219 1.49 16.65 -0.86
C GLY A 219 2.73 15.89 -0.38
N HIS A 220 3.11 16.00 0.90
CA HIS A 220 4.25 15.25 1.46
C HIS A 220 4.05 13.73 1.36
N ALA A 221 2.85 13.22 1.67
CA ALA A 221 2.56 11.79 1.53
C ALA A 221 2.60 11.31 0.06
N ARG A 222 2.15 12.13 -0.90
CA ARG A 222 2.27 11.85 -2.34
C ARG A 222 3.72 11.88 -2.82
N ALA A 223 4.50 12.88 -2.39
CA ALA A 223 5.92 12.99 -2.70
C ALA A 223 6.72 11.83 -2.10
N ALA A 224 6.36 11.34 -0.90
CA ALA A 224 6.91 10.12 -0.33
C ALA A 224 6.59 8.90 -1.21
N ALA A 225 5.36 8.75 -1.69
CA ALA A 225 4.97 7.63 -2.56
C ALA A 225 5.75 7.62 -3.89
N GLU A 226 5.86 8.76 -4.56
CA GLU A 226 6.63 8.94 -5.79
C GLU A 226 8.12 8.60 -5.58
N LYS A 227 8.75 9.25 -4.59
CA LYS A 227 10.17 9.05 -4.28
C LYS A 227 10.50 7.64 -3.78
N LEU A 228 9.57 6.98 -3.09
CA LEU A 228 9.74 5.57 -2.71
C LEU A 228 9.70 4.67 -3.95
N ALA A 229 8.79 4.88 -4.89
CA ALA A 229 8.72 4.10 -6.14
C ALA A 229 9.99 4.27 -6.99
N ASP A 230 10.49 5.50 -7.11
CA ASP A 230 11.75 5.82 -7.80
C ASP A 230 13.01 5.47 -6.99
N MET A 231 12.85 4.90 -5.78
CA MET A 231 13.92 4.53 -4.85
C MET A 231 14.84 5.69 -4.38
N ASP A 232 14.41 6.95 -4.58
CA ASP A 232 15.13 8.21 -4.31
C ASP A 232 15.63 8.28 -2.85
N GLU A 233 16.79 8.93 -2.67
CA GLU A 233 17.36 9.15 -1.34
C GLU A 233 16.49 10.06 -0.46
N ALA A 234 15.81 11.04 -1.06
CA ALA A 234 14.94 12.01 -0.39
C ALA A 234 13.58 11.43 0.08
N ALA A 235 13.24 10.19 -0.30
CA ALA A 235 12.02 9.50 0.12
C ALA A 235 11.80 9.49 1.65
N TYR A 236 12.88 9.34 2.43
CA TYR A 236 12.83 9.35 3.90
C TYR A 236 12.39 10.73 4.45
N GLY A 237 12.82 11.82 3.83
CA GLY A 237 12.47 13.18 4.25
C GLY A 237 10.98 13.46 4.09
N GLU A 238 10.39 13.04 2.96
CA GLU A 238 8.95 13.17 2.73
C GLU A 238 8.13 12.26 3.66
N ALA A 239 8.58 11.02 3.90
CA ALA A 239 7.94 10.12 4.86
C ALA A 239 7.96 10.70 6.29
N ALA A 240 9.04 11.36 6.69
CA ALA A 240 9.15 12.06 7.97
C ALA A 240 8.23 13.29 8.05
N ALA A 241 8.13 14.08 6.97
CA ALA A 241 7.19 15.19 6.89
C ALA A 241 5.73 14.70 6.99
N ALA A 242 5.39 13.61 6.30
CA ALA A 242 4.06 13.00 6.37
C ALA A 242 3.72 12.47 7.78
N GLU A 243 4.65 11.83 8.50
CA GLU A 243 4.42 11.42 9.91
C GLU A 243 4.20 12.61 10.83
N ALA A 244 4.98 13.68 10.64
CA ALA A 244 4.85 14.91 11.42
C ALA A 244 3.50 15.59 11.20
N ASP A 245 3.04 15.68 9.94
CA ASP A 245 1.75 16.27 9.61
C ASP A 245 0.57 15.45 10.16
N VAL A 246 0.56 14.14 9.96
CA VAL A 246 -0.50 13.26 10.47
C VAL A 246 -0.53 13.28 12.01
N THR A 247 0.63 13.20 12.67
CA THR A 247 0.76 13.37 14.14
C THR A 247 0.21 14.72 14.59
N ARG A 248 0.55 15.82 13.90
CA ARG A 248 0.09 17.16 14.22
C ARG A 248 -1.43 17.28 14.12
N PHE A 249 -2.05 16.77 13.06
CA PHE A 249 -3.50 16.80 12.92
C PHE A 249 -4.19 15.86 13.93
N ASN A 250 -3.64 14.66 14.20
CA ASN A 250 -4.17 13.78 15.25
C ASN A 250 -4.16 14.45 16.64
N LYS A 251 -3.07 15.12 17.04
CA LYS A 251 -3.02 15.91 18.30
C LYS A 251 -4.13 16.97 18.40
N LEU A 252 -4.57 17.54 17.28
CA LEU A 252 -5.64 18.54 17.24
C LEU A 252 -7.05 17.92 17.28
N THR A 253 -7.23 16.71 16.74
CA THR A 253 -8.56 16.10 16.53
C THR A 253 -8.90 14.96 17.49
N ALA A 254 -7.91 14.24 18.05
CA ALA A 254 -8.10 13.03 18.85
C ALA A 254 -9.15 13.19 19.95
N GLY A 255 -10.05 12.21 20.10
CA GLY A 255 -10.98 12.12 21.23
C GLY A 255 -10.23 11.82 22.53
N ALA A 256 -10.88 12.00 23.69
CA ALA A 256 -10.22 11.77 24.98
C ALA A 256 -9.61 10.36 25.13
N PRO A 257 -10.29 9.24 24.78
CA PRO A 257 -9.66 7.91 24.85
C PRO A 257 -8.44 7.75 23.92
N GLN A 258 -8.49 8.32 22.71
CA GLN A 258 -7.39 8.28 21.74
C GLN A 258 -6.18 9.07 22.26
N ALA A 259 -6.41 10.29 22.75
CA ALA A 259 -5.36 11.14 23.32
C ALA A 259 -4.67 10.47 24.51
N LEU A 260 -5.42 9.82 25.41
CA LEU A 260 -4.86 9.06 26.53
C LEU A 260 -3.98 7.89 26.08
N ALA A 261 -4.40 7.13 25.07
CA ALA A 261 -3.62 6.02 24.52
C ALA A 261 -2.32 6.50 23.86
N ARG A 262 -2.39 7.60 23.08
CA ARG A 262 -1.24 8.22 22.42
C ARG A 262 -0.25 8.82 23.43
N ASP A 263 -0.75 9.43 24.51
CA ASP A 263 0.06 9.92 25.63
C ASP A 263 0.78 8.77 26.33
N LEU A 264 0.07 7.71 26.73
CA LEU A 264 0.66 6.56 27.43
C LEU A 264 1.79 5.91 26.60
N ALA A 265 1.60 5.78 25.28
CA ALA A 265 2.67 5.33 24.37
C ALA A 265 3.85 6.31 24.33
N ALA A 266 3.59 7.61 24.12
CA ALA A 266 4.64 8.62 24.04
C ALA A 266 5.42 8.78 25.36
N GLN A 267 4.75 8.76 26.51
CA GLN A 267 5.37 8.84 27.82
C GLN A 267 6.18 7.57 28.16
N SER A 268 5.75 6.40 27.67
CA SER A 268 6.52 5.15 27.80
C SER A 268 7.80 5.21 26.97
N ASN A 269 7.73 5.71 25.73
CA ASN A 269 8.91 5.88 24.87
C ASN A 269 9.85 6.97 25.41
N ALA A 270 9.30 8.05 25.98
CA ALA A 270 10.06 9.07 26.69
C ALA A 270 10.79 8.52 27.93
N TRP A 271 10.17 7.61 28.68
CA TRP A 271 10.77 6.93 29.85
C TRP A 271 11.85 5.90 29.47
N GLN A 272 11.76 5.31 28.28
CA GLN A 272 12.75 4.37 27.75
C GLN A 272 13.94 5.03 27.04
N ASP A 273 14.04 6.37 27.01
CA ASP A 273 15.06 7.12 26.26
C ASP A 273 15.06 6.80 24.74
N ALA A 274 13.87 6.55 24.17
CA ALA A 274 13.72 6.20 22.75
C ALA A 274 14.14 7.36 21.81
N GLU A 275 14.10 8.60 22.31
CA GLU A 275 14.58 9.80 21.60
C GLU A 275 16.06 9.67 21.20
N ARG A 276 16.89 8.98 22.00
CA ARG A 276 18.29 8.70 21.67
C ARG A 276 18.46 7.78 20.44
N ILE A 277 17.43 7.01 20.08
CA ILE A 277 17.45 6.07 18.95
C ILE A 277 16.86 6.71 17.70
N ASN A 278 15.69 7.37 17.82
CA ASN A 278 14.92 7.86 16.68
C ASN A 278 14.87 9.40 16.54
N GLY A 279 15.44 10.15 17.48
CA GLY A 279 15.46 11.63 17.47
C GLY A 279 14.10 12.29 17.66
N ARG A 280 13.05 11.53 18.02
CA ARG A 280 11.68 12.03 18.16
C ARG A 280 11.46 12.55 19.58
N PRO A 281 10.92 13.78 19.78
CA PRO A 281 10.80 14.40 21.10
C PRO A 281 9.60 13.85 21.89
N TRP A 282 9.69 12.59 22.31
CA TRP A 282 8.60 11.83 22.91
C TRP A 282 7.98 12.50 24.15
N GLN A 283 8.79 13.19 24.96
CA GLN A 283 8.30 13.89 26.15
C GLN A 283 7.41 15.10 25.81
N ASN A 284 7.65 15.76 24.68
CA ASN A 284 6.81 16.86 24.19
C ASN A 284 5.52 16.32 23.57
N ASP A 285 5.60 15.21 22.84
CA ASP A 285 4.42 14.51 22.31
C ASP A 285 3.46 14.08 23.42
N ALA A 286 3.98 13.47 24.49
CA ALA A 286 3.22 13.07 25.67
C ALA A 286 2.48 14.28 26.29
N LEU A 287 3.19 15.40 26.50
CA LEU A 287 2.63 16.64 27.04
C LEU A 287 1.51 17.22 26.16
N ASP A 288 1.67 17.20 24.83
CA ASP A 288 0.63 17.65 23.89
C ASP A 288 -0.62 16.75 23.96
N TYR A 289 -0.44 15.43 24.06
CA TYR A 289 -1.56 14.50 24.17
C TYR A 289 -2.28 14.60 25.52
N THR A 290 -1.58 14.82 26.65
CA THR A 290 -2.22 15.12 27.94
C THR A 290 -3.03 16.41 27.87
N ARG A 291 -2.51 17.47 27.23
CA ARG A 291 -3.27 18.72 27.02
C ARG A 291 -4.51 18.49 26.17
N ARG A 292 -4.40 17.71 25.09
CA ARG A 292 -5.54 17.33 24.26
C ARG A 292 -6.57 16.51 25.04
N PHE A 293 -6.12 15.55 25.86
CA PHE A 293 -6.97 14.78 26.76
C PHE A 293 -7.77 15.70 27.69
N ARG A 294 -7.09 16.60 28.41
CA ARG A 294 -7.73 17.55 29.35
C ARG A 294 -8.75 18.45 28.66
N ALA A 295 -8.50 18.88 27.42
CA ALA A 295 -9.42 19.69 26.64
C ALA A 295 -10.66 18.89 26.16
N ALA A 296 -10.48 17.64 25.71
CA ALA A 296 -11.56 16.81 25.16
C ALA A 296 -12.40 16.09 26.22
N PHE A 297 -11.80 15.73 27.36
CA PHE A 297 -12.39 14.87 28.37
C PHE A 297 -13.74 15.37 28.95
N PRO A 298 -13.92 16.67 29.30
CA PRO A 298 -15.20 17.13 29.88
C PRO A 298 -16.39 17.04 28.91
N ALA A 299 -16.16 17.22 27.61
CA ALA A 299 -17.20 17.07 26.60
C ALA A 299 -17.50 15.59 26.33
N TRP A 300 -16.44 14.77 26.23
CA TRP A 300 -16.54 13.33 26.05
C TRP A 300 -17.27 12.63 27.22
N ALA A 301 -16.97 12.99 28.46
CA ALA A 301 -17.59 12.40 29.66
C ALA A 301 -19.11 12.62 29.67
N ARG A 302 -19.57 13.84 29.38
CA ARG A 302 -21.01 14.17 29.28
C ARG A 302 -21.70 13.39 28.16
N ALA A 303 -21.04 13.24 27.00
CA ALA A 303 -21.58 12.45 25.90
C ALA A 303 -21.68 10.96 26.27
N TYR A 304 -20.69 10.43 26.99
CA TYR A 304 -20.71 9.07 27.52
C TYR A 304 -21.86 8.85 28.52
N GLU A 305 -22.05 9.76 29.47
CA GLU A 305 -23.16 9.72 30.43
C GLU A 305 -24.53 9.72 29.75
N GLN A 306 -24.74 10.60 28.76
CA GLN A 306 -25.99 10.67 27.99
C GLN A 306 -26.26 9.35 27.24
N GLN A 307 -25.23 8.73 26.65
CA GLN A 307 -25.36 7.43 26.02
C GLN A 307 -25.64 6.30 27.03
N ALA A 308 -24.94 6.29 28.17
CA ALA A 308 -25.13 5.30 29.22
C ALA A 308 -26.51 5.37 29.91
N GLN A 309 -27.16 6.54 29.91
CA GLN A 309 -28.56 6.67 30.33
C GLN A 309 -29.55 5.99 29.36
N SER A 310 -29.16 5.80 28.10
CA SER A 310 -30.00 5.18 27.05
C SER A 310 -29.69 3.69 26.80
N ASP A 311 -28.49 3.21 27.17
CA ASP A 311 -28.05 1.83 27.01
C ASP A 311 -27.79 1.17 28.37
N THR A 312 -28.69 0.30 28.79
CA THR A 312 -28.64 -0.43 30.06
C THR A 312 -27.45 -1.39 30.19
N ASN A 313 -26.67 -1.62 29.14
CA ASN A 313 -25.49 -2.48 29.16
C ASN A 313 -24.16 -1.70 29.29
N LYS A 314 -24.18 -0.37 29.22
CA LYS A 314 -22.95 0.44 29.34
C LYS A 314 -22.44 0.50 30.79
N PRO A 315 -21.11 0.41 31.00
CA PRO A 315 -20.50 0.65 32.31
C PRO A 315 -20.92 2.00 32.92
N PRO A 316 -21.22 2.06 34.23
CA PRO A 316 -21.45 3.35 34.90
C PRO A 316 -20.13 4.13 35.00
N PHE A 317 -20.17 5.43 34.71
CA PHE A 317 -19.03 6.32 34.84
C PHE A 317 -19.27 7.34 35.96
N THR A 318 -18.71 7.08 37.14
CA THR A 318 -19.05 7.82 38.36
C THR A 318 -18.45 9.23 38.40
N PRO A 319 -19.12 10.21 39.04
CA PRO A 319 -18.56 11.55 39.26
C PRO A 319 -17.22 11.53 40.00
N GLU A 320 -17.03 10.58 40.92
CA GLU A 320 -15.79 10.38 41.66
C GLU A 320 -14.63 9.99 40.73
N ALA A 321 -14.87 9.08 39.78
CA ALA A 321 -13.87 8.69 38.78
C ALA A 321 -13.53 9.88 37.86
N GLN A 322 -14.52 10.67 37.44
CA GLN A 322 -14.30 11.88 36.64
C GLN A 322 -13.47 12.93 37.39
N ALA A 323 -13.71 13.12 38.69
CA ALA A 323 -12.93 14.01 39.54
C ALA A 323 -11.50 13.49 39.76
N GLU A 324 -11.32 12.19 39.96
CA GLU A 324 -9.99 11.57 40.09
C GLU A 324 -9.19 11.72 38.78
N ILE A 325 -9.79 11.42 37.61
CA ILE A 325 -9.19 11.62 36.29
C ILE A 325 -8.80 13.09 36.06
N SER A 326 -9.67 14.04 36.41
CA SER A 326 -9.41 15.47 36.24
C SER A 326 -8.25 15.96 37.11
N ARG A 327 -8.14 15.43 38.33
CA ARG A 327 -7.02 15.69 39.24
C ARG A 327 -5.72 15.08 38.71
N LEU A 328 -5.73 13.79 38.35
CA LEU A 328 -4.56 13.05 37.88
C LEU A 328 -4.00 13.67 36.60
N SER A 329 -4.83 13.95 35.59
CA SER A 329 -4.37 14.57 34.34
C SER A 329 -3.76 15.97 34.54
N THR A 330 -4.24 16.73 35.54
CA THR A 330 -3.64 18.02 35.91
C THR A 330 -2.26 17.86 36.56
N GLU A 331 -2.07 16.83 37.39
CA GLU A 331 -0.77 16.52 37.98
C GLU A 331 0.19 15.91 36.95
N VAL A 332 -0.29 15.06 36.02
CA VAL A 332 0.50 14.53 34.89
C VAL A 332 1.02 15.66 34.01
N GLU A 333 0.19 16.62 33.58
CA GLU A 333 0.66 17.74 32.74
C GLU A 333 1.80 18.51 33.42
N LYS A 334 1.67 18.75 34.73
CA LYS A 334 2.71 19.42 35.51
C LYS A 334 4.00 18.59 35.54
N LEU A 335 3.93 17.30 35.80
CA LEU A 335 5.10 16.42 35.87
C LEU A 335 5.77 16.27 34.49
N GLN A 336 5.00 16.11 33.41
CA GLN A 336 5.51 16.06 32.03
C GLN A 336 6.21 17.36 31.63
N MET A 337 5.62 18.51 31.98
CA MET A 337 6.24 19.82 31.77
C MET A 337 7.52 19.98 32.62
N GLU A 338 7.58 19.41 33.82
CA GLU A 338 8.79 19.38 34.64
C GLU A 338 9.86 18.40 34.11
N CYS A 339 9.47 17.36 33.35
CA CYS A 339 10.41 16.44 32.68
C CYS A 339 10.92 16.99 31.34
N ALA A 340 10.16 17.86 30.66
CA ALA A 340 10.60 18.50 29.41
C ALA A 340 11.90 19.29 29.61
N GLY A 341 12.95 18.92 28.87
CA GLY A 341 14.26 19.57 28.94
C GLY A 341 15.17 19.12 30.10
N LYS A 342 14.91 17.97 30.74
CA LYS A 342 15.81 17.34 31.71
C LYS A 342 16.22 15.94 31.26
N GLU A 343 17.46 15.55 31.54
CA GLU A 343 17.93 14.17 31.30
C GLU A 343 17.25 13.17 32.25
N LEU A 344 17.09 11.93 31.77
CA LEU A 344 16.34 10.86 32.43
C LEU A 344 16.98 10.34 33.74
N PRO A 345 16.18 9.87 34.72
CA PRO A 345 14.86 10.41 35.08
C PRO A 345 14.62 10.47 36.61
N PRO A 346 14.05 11.56 37.15
CA PRO A 346 13.54 11.55 38.52
C PRO A 346 12.07 11.09 38.65
N GLN A 347 11.24 11.28 37.62
CA GLN A 347 9.76 11.22 37.78
C GLN A 347 8.93 10.67 36.59
N GLN A 348 9.52 10.31 35.44
CA GLN A 348 8.74 9.87 34.27
C GLN A 348 7.95 8.56 34.50
N GLU A 349 8.49 7.61 35.27
CA GLU A 349 7.77 6.39 35.65
C GLU A 349 6.46 6.70 36.40
N LYS A 350 6.47 7.74 37.25
CA LYS A 350 5.28 8.21 37.95
C LYS A 350 4.22 8.75 36.96
N CYS A 351 4.64 9.42 35.88
CA CYS A 351 3.72 9.86 34.82
C CYS A 351 3.03 8.66 34.17
N VAL A 352 3.78 7.59 33.84
CA VAL A 352 3.22 6.35 33.27
C VAL A 352 2.20 5.73 34.22
N GLN A 353 2.56 5.51 35.49
CA GLN A 353 1.65 4.93 36.51
C GLN A 353 0.36 5.76 36.69
N MET A 354 0.46 7.09 36.59
CA MET A 354 -0.71 7.96 36.67
C MET A 354 -1.59 7.93 35.41
N LEU A 355 -1.00 7.80 34.22
CA LEU A 355 -1.73 7.61 32.95
C LEU A 355 -2.42 6.24 32.90
N GLU A 356 -1.76 5.18 33.38
CA GLU A 356 -2.34 3.86 33.58
C GLU A 356 -3.55 3.93 34.52
N ARG A 357 -3.42 4.64 35.65
CA ARG A 357 -4.54 4.87 36.59
C ARG A 357 -5.71 5.62 35.96
N ILE A 358 -5.45 6.62 35.12
CA ILE A 358 -6.52 7.29 34.33
C ILE A 358 -7.18 6.28 33.39
N ASN A 359 -6.41 5.43 32.70
CA ASN A 359 -6.91 4.39 31.80
C ASN A 359 -7.67 3.25 32.53
N GLU A 360 -7.42 3.01 33.81
CA GLU A 360 -8.26 2.13 34.64
C GLU A 360 -9.63 2.73 34.94
N LEU A 361 -9.67 4.03 35.24
CA LEU A 361 -10.88 4.77 35.62
C LEU A 361 -11.79 5.10 34.44
N MET A 362 -11.24 5.15 33.22
CA MET A 362 -12.01 5.30 31.99
C MET A 362 -12.92 4.07 31.78
N PRO A 363 -14.22 4.26 31.47
CA PRO A 363 -15.15 3.16 31.24
C PRO A 363 -14.76 2.33 30.01
N LYS A 364 -14.74 1.00 30.17
CA LYS A 364 -14.34 0.04 29.14
C LYS A 364 -15.56 -0.70 28.64
N ASP A 365 -15.98 -0.43 27.40
CA ASP A 365 -17.13 -1.10 26.79
C ASP A 365 -16.83 -2.60 26.64
N LYS A 366 -17.65 -3.46 27.28
CA LYS A 366 -17.47 -4.93 27.24
C LYS A 366 -17.63 -5.55 25.84
N ASN A 367 -18.17 -4.79 24.88
CA ASN A 367 -18.42 -5.22 23.51
C ASN A 367 -17.50 -4.58 22.46
N SER A 368 -16.62 -3.63 22.83
CA SER A 368 -15.60 -3.12 21.91
C SER A 368 -14.37 -4.03 21.94
N GLY A 369 -14.48 -5.20 21.29
CA GLY A 369 -13.38 -6.13 21.09
C GLY A 369 -12.30 -5.55 20.17
N GLY A 370 -11.44 -4.70 20.72
CA GLY A 370 -10.43 -3.92 20.00
C GLY A 370 -9.06 -3.91 20.68
N GLY A 371 -8.48 -5.11 20.87
CA GLY A 371 -7.04 -5.32 20.96
C GLY A 371 -6.21 -4.57 22.02
N ASN A 372 -6.29 -4.98 23.30
CA ASN A 372 -5.07 -5.40 24.02
C ASN A 372 -5.42 -6.16 25.31
N ALA A 373 -5.40 -7.50 25.24
CA ALA A 373 -5.54 -8.37 26.41
C ALA A 373 -4.80 -9.68 26.17
N SER A 374 -3.49 -9.67 26.43
CA SER A 374 -2.65 -10.87 26.45
C SER A 374 -3.06 -11.77 27.63
N GLN A 375 -3.98 -12.71 27.40
CA GLN A 375 -4.23 -13.82 28.32
C GLN A 375 -3.73 -15.15 27.73
N PRO A 376 -3.04 -15.99 28.53
CA PRO A 376 -2.51 -17.26 28.04
C PRO A 376 -3.65 -18.24 27.77
N GLN A 377 -3.80 -18.62 26.50
CA GLN A 377 -4.85 -19.51 26.03
C GLN A 377 -4.54 -20.95 26.47
N ASN A 378 -5.28 -21.44 27.47
CA ASN A 378 -5.19 -22.81 27.95
C ASN A 378 -6.59 -23.47 27.96
N ASN A 379 -6.64 -24.76 27.62
CA ASN A 379 -7.84 -25.59 27.42
C ASN A 379 -8.80 -25.22 26.26
N ALA A 380 -8.64 -25.95 25.15
CA ALA A 380 -9.76 -26.31 24.27
C ALA A 380 -10.14 -27.79 24.52
N PRO A 381 -11.41 -28.13 24.80
CA PRO A 381 -11.84 -29.52 24.81
C PRO A 381 -11.84 -30.08 23.38
N ARG A 382 -11.23 -31.25 23.18
CA ARG A 382 -11.34 -31.99 21.92
C ARG A 382 -12.77 -32.51 21.77
N GLN A 383 -13.32 -32.40 20.57
CA GLN A 383 -14.47 -33.20 20.15
C GLN A 383 -14.07 -34.00 18.91
N ASP A 384 -14.05 -35.32 19.05
CA ASP A 384 -13.72 -36.24 17.97
C ASP A 384 -14.81 -36.24 16.89
N ASN A 385 -14.38 -36.25 15.62
CA ASN A 385 -15.15 -36.95 14.60
C ASN A 385 -14.22 -37.53 13.53
N ARG A 386 -14.02 -38.85 13.58
CA ARG A 386 -13.29 -39.62 12.56
C ARG A 386 -14.29 -40.40 11.71
N SER A 387 -14.10 -40.39 10.39
CA SER A 387 -14.32 -41.57 9.54
C SER A 387 -13.52 -41.45 8.23
N PRO A 388 -13.15 -42.56 7.58
CA PRO A 388 -11.82 -42.67 6.99
C PRO A 388 -11.78 -42.97 5.48
N SER A 389 -10.59 -42.86 4.89
CA SER A 389 -10.16 -43.66 3.73
C SER A 389 -8.71 -44.14 3.91
N PRO A 390 -8.30 -45.31 3.37
CA PRO A 390 -7.10 -46.01 3.84
C PRO A 390 -5.95 -46.11 2.82
N ASN A 391 -4.72 -46.23 3.34
CA ASN A 391 -3.51 -46.93 2.84
C ASN A 391 -3.02 -46.69 1.38
N ASP A 392 -1.72 -46.79 1.04
CA ASP A 392 -0.50 -47.10 1.81
C ASP A 392 0.72 -46.47 1.10
N GLY A 393 1.85 -46.29 1.80
CA GLY A 393 3.11 -45.85 1.18
C GLY A 393 4.17 -45.32 2.15
N GLN A 394 4.94 -46.22 2.75
CA GLN A 394 6.22 -45.93 3.45
C GLN A 394 7.30 -45.52 2.40
N ASP A 395 8.42 -44.86 2.68
CA ASP A 395 9.32 -44.78 3.86
C ASP A 395 9.71 -43.30 4.17
N GLY A 396 10.12 -42.89 5.38
CA GLY A 396 11.48 -43.06 5.95
C GLY A 396 12.48 -42.08 5.29
N GLN A 397 13.20 -41.17 5.98
CA GLN A 397 13.87 -41.33 7.28
C GLN A 397 14.22 -39.98 7.96
N LYS A 398 14.68 -40.06 9.22
CA LYS A 398 15.25 -38.99 10.09
C LYS A 398 16.50 -38.32 9.44
N GLY A 399 16.99 -37.15 9.84
CA GLY A 399 16.66 -36.28 10.98
C GLY A 399 17.57 -35.03 11.07
N LYS A 400 17.42 -34.28 12.18
CA LYS A 400 17.94 -32.93 12.48
C LYS A 400 19.48 -32.69 12.41
N PRO A 401 19.93 -31.41 12.39
CA PRO A 401 21.29 -30.99 11.99
C PRO A 401 22.28 -30.95 13.16
N ASP A 402 23.56 -30.65 12.87
CA ASP A 402 24.29 -29.67 13.67
C ASP A 402 25.49 -29.01 12.96
N SER A 403 25.96 -27.92 13.56
CA SER A 403 27.06 -27.07 13.10
C SER A 403 28.44 -27.69 13.39
N ALA A 404 29.44 -27.44 12.53
CA ALA A 404 30.84 -27.35 12.96
C ALA A 404 31.67 -26.53 11.95
N ALA A 405 32.66 -25.80 12.47
CA ALA A 405 33.60 -25.00 11.69
C ALA A 405 34.94 -25.72 11.45
N ASP A 406 35.78 -25.02 10.71
CA ASP A 406 37.23 -25.19 10.56
C ASP A 406 37.80 -26.36 9.74
N ALA A 407 38.76 -25.97 8.89
CA ALA A 407 39.59 -26.82 8.07
C ALA A 407 40.77 -27.39 8.87
N PRO A 408 41.48 -28.36 8.29
CA PRO A 408 42.93 -28.23 8.25
C PRO A 408 43.51 -28.39 6.85
N LYS A 409 44.58 -27.65 6.58
CA LYS A 409 45.51 -27.94 5.47
C LYS A 409 46.29 -29.22 5.78
N SER A 410 46.63 -29.99 4.76
CA SER A 410 47.83 -30.82 4.75
C SER A 410 48.32 -30.95 3.31
N GLU A 411 49.61 -30.72 3.12
CA GLU A 411 50.30 -30.94 1.85
C GLU A 411 50.70 -32.41 1.68
N ASP A 412 51.02 -32.73 0.42
CA ASP A 412 52.23 -33.45 0.00
C ASP A 412 52.06 -34.88 -0.58
N GLY A 413 53.00 -35.27 -1.44
CA GLY A 413 53.30 -36.70 -1.69
C GLY A 413 52.93 -37.32 -3.03
N GLN A 414 53.48 -36.78 -4.14
CA GLN A 414 54.12 -37.52 -5.23
C GLN A 414 53.55 -38.87 -5.75
N ARG A 415 53.42 -38.99 -7.09
CA ARG A 415 54.28 -39.89 -7.90
C ARG A 415 54.30 -39.53 -9.40
N ARG A 416 55.40 -39.89 -10.06
CA ARG A 416 55.69 -39.69 -11.49
C ARG A 416 55.55 -41.01 -12.27
N GLU A 417 55.34 -40.89 -13.57
CA GLU A 417 55.99 -41.61 -14.70
C GLU A 417 55.57 -40.78 -15.95
N ASP A 418 56.46 -40.13 -16.72
CA ASP A 418 57.40 -40.68 -17.75
C ASP A 418 56.59 -41.25 -18.95
N GLU A 419 56.73 -40.90 -20.24
CA GLU A 419 57.56 -39.98 -21.07
C GLU A 419 56.61 -39.31 -22.12
N GLU A 420 56.91 -38.24 -22.88
CA GLU A 420 57.87 -38.11 -24.00
C GLU A 420 58.13 -36.62 -24.32
N ARG A 421 59.26 -36.32 -25.00
CA ARG A 421 59.64 -34.97 -25.44
C ARG A 421 59.53 -34.81 -26.96
N GLU A 422 58.70 -33.86 -27.42
CA GLU A 422 58.95 -33.15 -28.67
C GLU A 422 58.98 -31.62 -28.45
N LYS A 423 59.52 -30.90 -29.45
CA LYS A 423 60.19 -29.61 -29.26
C LYS A 423 59.29 -28.41 -29.56
N GLY A 424 59.24 -27.45 -28.64
CA GLY A 424 58.68 -26.11 -28.81
C GLY A 424 59.33 -25.14 -27.82
N GLY A 425 59.46 -23.86 -28.18
CA GLY A 425 60.15 -22.86 -27.35
C GLY A 425 59.30 -22.32 -26.17
N PRO A 426 59.88 -21.47 -25.31
CA PRO A 426 59.13 -20.78 -24.27
C PRO A 426 58.33 -19.62 -24.89
N ASP A 427 57.04 -19.85 -25.15
CA ASP A 427 56.13 -18.76 -25.48
C ASP A 427 55.95 -17.87 -24.25
N ALA A 428 56.45 -16.63 -24.32
CA ALA A 428 56.01 -15.57 -23.44
C ALA A 428 54.52 -15.30 -23.74
N PRO A 429 53.67 -15.06 -22.72
CA PRO A 429 52.24 -14.83 -22.94
C PRO A 429 52.06 -13.70 -23.95
N SER A 430 51.24 -13.95 -24.96
CA SER A 430 51.09 -13.03 -26.09
C SER A 430 50.57 -11.67 -25.61
N PRO A 431 50.85 -10.57 -26.33
CA PRO A 431 50.37 -9.24 -25.94
C PRO A 431 48.85 -9.19 -25.70
N GLY A 432 48.07 -9.97 -26.47
CA GLY A 432 46.63 -10.10 -26.29
C GLY A 432 46.22 -10.82 -25.00
N GLU A 433 46.96 -11.84 -24.55
CA GLU A 433 46.70 -12.52 -23.26
C GLU A 433 47.02 -11.59 -22.08
N GLN A 434 48.09 -10.81 -22.17
CA GLN A 434 48.43 -9.81 -21.16
C GLN A 434 47.37 -8.69 -21.08
N GLU A 435 46.82 -8.26 -22.22
CA GLU A 435 45.69 -7.31 -22.26
C GLU A 435 44.38 -7.91 -21.71
N ILE A 436 44.12 -9.20 -21.93
CA ILE A 436 42.97 -9.91 -21.36
C ILE A 436 43.12 -10.06 -19.83
N GLU A 437 44.29 -10.44 -19.33
CA GLU A 437 44.56 -10.48 -17.88
C GLU A 437 44.48 -9.09 -17.24
N ALA A 438 45.01 -8.05 -17.89
CA ALA A 438 44.91 -6.67 -17.41
C ALA A 438 43.46 -6.15 -17.38
N THR A 439 42.63 -6.52 -18.36
CA THR A 439 41.20 -6.14 -18.38
C THR A 439 40.37 -6.94 -17.37
N LEU A 440 40.65 -8.23 -17.16
CA LEU A 440 40.04 -9.05 -16.10
C LEU A 440 40.40 -8.52 -14.70
N LYS A 441 41.68 -8.22 -14.46
CA LYS A 441 42.13 -7.63 -13.20
C LYS A 441 41.48 -6.28 -12.93
N LYS A 442 41.38 -5.42 -13.95
CA LYS A 442 40.68 -4.13 -13.86
C LYS A 442 39.16 -4.27 -13.65
N ALA A 443 38.56 -5.35 -14.10
CA ALA A 443 37.16 -5.67 -13.81
C ALA A 443 36.97 -6.15 -12.36
N GLN A 444 37.91 -6.95 -11.83
CA GLN A 444 37.93 -7.32 -10.41
C GLN A 444 38.15 -6.09 -9.52
N GLU A 445 39.15 -5.25 -9.80
CA GLU A 445 39.41 -4.01 -9.05
C GLU A 445 38.16 -3.10 -9.00
N ARG A 446 37.45 -2.92 -10.11
CA ARG A 446 36.15 -2.21 -10.14
C ARG A 446 35.03 -2.87 -9.34
N THR A 447 35.05 -4.20 -9.25
CA THR A 447 34.06 -4.97 -8.48
C THR A 447 34.33 -4.80 -6.99
N ASP A 448 35.60 -4.89 -6.59
CA ASP A 448 36.05 -4.66 -5.21
C ASP A 448 35.84 -3.20 -4.77
N GLU A 449 36.10 -2.22 -5.65
CA GLU A 449 35.79 -0.80 -5.42
C GLU A 449 34.28 -0.58 -5.20
N HIS A 450 33.43 -1.17 -6.05
CA HIS A 450 31.97 -1.08 -5.92
C HIS A 450 31.44 -1.79 -4.66
N GLU A 451 32.01 -2.94 -4.27
CA GLU A 451 31.70 -3.57 -2.98
C GLU A 451 32.17 -2.74 -1.78
N ALA A 452 33.37 -2.14 -1.86
CA ALA A 452 33.90 -1.26 -0.82
C ALA A 452 33.06 0.01 -0.68
N GLU A 453 32.63 0.62 -1.78
CA GLU A 453 31.73 1.78 -1.80
C GLU A 453 30.35 1.42 -1.24
N LYS A 454 29.76 0.29 -1.67
CA LYS A 454 28.52 -0.24 -1.09
C LYS A 454 28.66 -0.45 0.42
N LYS A 455 29.76 -1.03 0.89
CA LYS A 455 30.06 -1.26 2.32
C LYS A 455 30.31 0.04 3.09
N ALA A 456 30.88 1.06 2.44
CA ALA A 456 31.02 2.40 3.01
C ALA A 456 29.67 3.13 3.11
N ARG A 457 28.79 3.00 2.10
CA ARG A 457 27.42 3.51 2.13
C ARG A 457 26.60 2.84 3.24
N MET A 458 26.71 1.52 3.39
CA MET A 458 26.10 0.75 4.49
C MET A 458 26.60 1.16 5.89
N ARG A 459 27.82 1.72 6.01
CA ARG A 459 28.36 2.27 7.27
C ARG A 459 27.97 3.73 7.54
N LYS A 460 27.53 4.46 6.50
CA LYS A 460 27.08 5.87 6.61
C LYS A 460 25.56 6.01 6.71
N ALA A 461 24.81 5.02 6.24
CA ALA A 461 23.37 4.94 6.49
C ALA A 461 23.12 4.67 7.97
N ALA A 462 22.39 5.56 8.65
CA ALA A 462 21.81 5.25 9.95
C ALA A 462 20.88 4.03 9.78
N LEU A 463 20.93 3.08 10.73
CA LEU A 463 19.99 1.97 10.69
C LEU A 463 18.57 2.51 10.97
N PRO A 464 17.55 2.11 10.19
CA PRO A 464 16.18 2.45 10.50
C PRO A 464 15.77 1.89 11.89
N PRO A 465 15.02 2.65 12.71
CA PRO A 465 14.50 2.16 13.99
C PRO A 465 13.53 0.98 13.81
N ASN A 466 13.50 0.06 14.77
CA ASN A 466 12.69 -1.15 14.77
C ASN A 466 11.25 -0.87 15.26
N GLU A 467 10.30 -1.79 15.06
CA GLU A 467 8.90 -1.65 15.54
C GLU A 467 8.77 -1.51 17.07
N ARG A 468 9.80 -1.85 17.85
CA ARG A 468 9.87 -1.60 19.31
C ARG A 468 10.40 -0.21 19.68
N ASP A 469 10.89 0.56 18.70
CA ASP A 469 11.44 1.89 18.85
C ASP A 469 10.42 2.98 18.43
N TRP A 470 9.13 2.62 18.28
CA TRP A 470 7.99 3.47 17.89
C TRP A 470 6.81 3.32 18.86
#